data_AF-A0A653MZF3-F1
#
_entry.id   AF-A0A653MZF3-F1
#
_cell.length_a   1.000
_cell.length_b   1.000
_cell.length_c   1.000
_cell.angle_alpha   90.00
_cell.angle_beta   90.00
_cell.angle_gamma   90.00
#
_symmetry.space_group_name_H-M   'P 1'
#
loop_
_entity.id
_entity.type
_entity.pdbx_description
1 polymer ?
#
loop_
_entity_poly.entity_id
_entity_poly.type
_entity_poly.pdbx_seq_one_letter_code
_entity_poly.pdbx_strand_id
1 'polypeptide(L)'
;MSELSPLDESAAAQPFPEWPSGSHAEVADHLVQRSLAPLNALPGTPVAEHEAIYNELHDHLRAALDADPSVTDGSSAASRDGAA
;
A
#
# COMPACT_ATOMS: atom_id res chain seq x y z
N MET A 1 -22.37 4.06 29.31
CA MET A 1 -23.04 3.29 28.24
C MET A 1 -23.19 4.24 27.07
N SER A 2 -22.38 4.09 26.03
CA SER A 2 -22.55 4.88 24.81
C SER A 2 -23.66 4.24 23.98
N GLU A 3 -24.83 4.87 23.94
CA GLU A 3 -25.89 4.50 23.02
C GLU A 3 -25.48 4.95 21.62
N LEU A 4 -25.42 4.00 20.68
CA LEU A 4 -25.19 4.29 19.26
C LEU A 4 -26.52 4.78 18.68
N SER A 5 -26.52 5.98 18.07
CA SER A 5 -27.70 6.54 17.40
C SER A 5 -28.33 5.53 16.44
N PRO A 6 -29.68 5.48 16.34
CA PRO A 6 -30.36 4.55 15.44
C PRO A 6 -29.85 4.78 14.02
N LEU A 7 -29.29 3.73 13.42
CA LEU A 7 -28.91 3.72 12.02
C LEU A 7 -30.19 3.98 11.22
N ASP A 8 -30.24 5.12 10.53
CA ASP A 8 -31.36 5.44 9.66
C ASP A 8 -31.40 4.41 8.52
N GLU A 9 -32.20 3.35 8.68
CA GLU A 9 -32.43 2.30 7.67
C GLU A 9 -33.03 2.85 6.36
N SER A 10 -33.43 4.12 6.33
CA SER A 10 -33.97 4.84 5.16
C SER A 10 -32.94 5.68 4.42
N ALA A 11 -31.70 5.79 4.91
CA ALA A 11 -30.57 6.21 4.10
C ALA A 11 -30.27 5.07 3.12
N ALA A 12 -30.98 5.05 1.99
CA ALA A 12 -30.65 4.23 0.84
C ALA A 12 -29.13 4.20 0.73
N ALA A 13 -28.54 3.00 0.80
CA ALA A 13 -27.10 2.80 0.81
C ALA A 13 -26.51 3.69 -0.29
N GLN A 14 -25.87 4.79 0.13
CA GLN A 14 -25.30 5.74 -0.82
C GLN A 14 -24.42 4.92 -1.75
N PRO A 15 -24.53 5.09 -3.09
CA PRO A 15 -23.69 4.34 -4.01
C PRO A 15 -22.26 4.48 -3.51
N PHE A 16 -21.63 3.35 -3.20
CA PHE A 16 -20.26 3.35 -2.70
C PHE A 16 -19.46 4.22 -3.66
N PRO A 17 -18.71 5.22 -3.16
CA PRO A 17 -17.90 6.06 -4.03
C PRO A 17 -17.11 5.12 -4.93
N GLU A 18 -17.20 5.36 -6.24
CA GLU A 18 -16.52 4.55 -7.24
C GLU A 18 -15.05 4.51 -6.81
N TRP A 19 -14.62 3.36 -6.32
CA TRP A 19 -13.27 3.19 -5.82
C TRP A 19 -12.36 3.66 -6.95
N PRO A 20 -11.34 4.50 -6.68
CA PRO A 20 -10.48 5.03 -7.73
C PRO A 20 -10.01 3.87 -8.60
N SER A 21 -10.57 3.80 -9.80
CA SER A 21 -10.27 2.83 -10.84
C SER A 21 -9.02 3.26 -11.62
N GLY A 22 -8.40 4.36 -11.18
CA GLY A 22 -7.17 4.90 -11.69
C GLY A 22 -6.01 3.98 -11.37
N SER A 23 -5.48 3.37 -12.42
CA SER A 23 -4.13 2.82 -12.49
C SER A 23 -3.19 3.63 -11.59
N HIS A 24 -2.43 2.98 -10.71
CA HIS A 24 -1.42 3.62 -9.83
C HIS A 24 -0.28 4.35 -10.59
N ALA A 25 -0.46 4.56 -11.90
CA ALA A 25 0.42 5.26 -12.82
C ALA A 25 0.67 6.74 -12.43
N GLU A 26 -0.17 7.34 -11.59
CA GLU A 26 0.06 8.70 -11.07
C GLU A 26 1.10 8.76 -9.95
N VAL A 27 1.44 7.62 -9.34
CA VAL A 27 2.50 7.55 -8.33
C VAL A 27 3.85 7.58 -9.04
N ALA A 28 4.58 8.69 -8.95
CA ALA A 28 5.87 8.83 -9.64
C ALA A 28 6.99 7.95 -9.05
N ASP A 29 6.85 7.51 -7.81
CA ASP A 29 7.84 6.67 -7.13
C ASP A 29 7.62 5.18 -7.43
N HIS A 30 8.59 4.58 -8.13
CA HIS A 30 8.60 3.18 -8.50
C HIS A 30 8.54 2.21 -7.31
N LEU A 31 9.13 2.55 -6.15
CA LEU A 31 9.09 1.72 -4.95
C LEU A 31 7.69 1.70 -4.35
N VAL A 32 7.02 2.85 -4.34
CA VAL A 32 5.63 2.97 -3.90
C VAL A 32 4.70 2.27 -4.89
N GLN A 33 4.89 2.43 -6.20
CA GLN A 33 4.13 1.70 -7.22
C GLN A 33 4.22 0.18 -7.05
N ARG A 34 5.43 -0.34 -6.81
CA ARG A 34 5.65 -1.77 -6.56
C ARG A 34 4.95 -2.23 -5.28
N SER A 35 4.99 -1.42 -4.23
CA SER A 35 4.33 -1.72 -2.96
C SER A 35 2.81 -1.82 -3.10
N LEU A 36 2.22 -1.04 -4.02
CA LEU A 36 0.78 -1.03 -4.28
C LEU A 36 0.31 -2.14 -5.25
N ALA A 37 1.21 -2.86 -5.91
CA ALA A 37 0.86 -3.93 -6.86
C ALA A 37 -0.11 -5.01 -6.31
N PRO A 38 0.00 -5.45 -5.03
CA PRO A 38 -0.90 -6.45 -4.45
C PRO A 38 -2.38 -6.03 -4.42
N LEU A 39 -2.67 -4.72 -4.38
CA LEU A 39 -4.05 -4.22 -4.35
C LEU A 39 -4.84 -4.60 -5.61
N ASN A 40 -4.17 -4.81 -6.75
CA ASN A 40 -4.83 -5.23 -7.99
C ASN A 40 -5.43 -6.64 -7.90
N ALA A 41 -4.95 -7.47 -6.96
CA ALA A 41 -5.46 -8.82 -6.76
C ALA A 41 -6.66 -8.89 -5.80
N LEU A 42 -6.91 -7.83 -5.00
CA LEU A 42 -7.95 -7.81 -3.96
C LEU A 42 -9.36 -8.17 -4.44
N PRO A 43 -9.83 -7.75 -5.64
CA PRO A 43 -11.16 -8.14 -6.12
C PRO A 43 -11.34 -9.67 -6.27
N GLY A 44 -10.23 -10.42 -6.41
CA GLY A 44 -10.23 -11.88 -6.48
C GLY A 44 -9.87 -12.57 -5.16
N THR A 45 -9.50 -11.83 -4.12
CA THR A 45 -9.05 -12.39 -2.84
C THR A 45 -10.22 -12.53 -1.85
N PRO A 46 -10.31 -13.64 -1.09
CA PRO A 46 -11.27 -13.77 0.01
C PRO A 46 -11.10 -12.68 1.06
N VAL A 47 -12.20 -12.15 1.60
CA VAL A 47 -12.17 -11.08 2.62
C VAL A 47 -11.36 -11.47 3.86
N ALA A 48 -11.34 -12.76 4.22
CA ALA A 48 -10.54 -13.28 5.33
C ALA A 48 -9.02 -13.07 5.16
N GLU A 49 -8.54 -12.93 3.92
CA GLU A 49 -7.12 -12.70 3.62
C GLU A 49 -6.78 -11.22 3.43
N HIS A 50 -7.79 -10.34 3.38
CA HIS A 50 -7.58 -8.91 3.16
C HIS A 50 -6.75 -8.28 4.28
N GLU A 51 -6.96 -8.69 5.54
CA GLU A 51 -6.20 -8.19 6.68
C GLU A 51 -4.69 -8.41 6.49
N ALA A 52 -4.29 -9.63 6.12
CA ALA A 52 -2.89 -9.96 5.90
C ALA A 52 -2.29 -9.11 4.77
N ILE A 53 -3.02 -8.96 3.67
CA ILE A 53 -2.59 -8.14 2.52
C ILE A 53 -2.45 -6.66 2.93
N TYR A 54 -3.39 -6.11 3.69
CA TYR A 54 -3.30 -4.72 4.15
C TYR A 54 -2.14 -4.49 5.13
N ASN A 55 -1.87 -5.45 6.02
CA ASN A 55 -0.73 -5.36 6.94
C ASN A 55 0.60 -5.37 6.17
N GLU A 56 0.79 -6.32 5.26
CA GLU A 56 2.01 -6.39 4.43
C GLU A 56 2.15 -5.14 3.54
N LEU A 57 1.03 -4.63 3.01
CA LEU A 57 1.01 -3.40 2.24
C LEU A 57 1.52 -2.21 3.06
N HIS A 58 1.05 -2.06 4.31
CA HIS A 58 1.51 -0.99 5.18
C HIS A 58 3.00 -1.05 5.46
N ASP A 59 3.54 -2.24 5.75
CA ASP A 59 4.97 -2.42 6.00
C ASP A 59 5.81 -2.10 4.75
N HIS A 60 5.37 -2.57 3.57
CA HIS A 60 6.04 -2.28 2.30
C HIS A 60 5.98 -0.80 1.92
N LEU A 61 4.83 -0.13 2.08
CA LEU A 61 4.75 1.31 1.83
C LEU A 61 5.64 2.09 2.78
N ARG A 62 5.66 1.73 4.06
CA ARG A 62 6.54 2.39 5.03
C ARG A 62 8.00 2.22 4.63
N ALA A 63 8.41 1.01 4.29
CA ALA A 63 9.77 0.74 3.82
C ALA A 63 10.13 1.50 2.54
N ALA A 64 9.18 1.63 1.59
CA ALA A 64 9.38 2.39 0.36
C ALA A 64 9.51 3.90 0.62
N LEU A 65 8.71 4.45 1.54
CA LEU A 65 8.75 5.87 1.90
C LEU A 65 9.98 6.23 2.75
N ASP A 66 10.45 5.29 3.58
CA ASP A 66 11.68 5.45 4.36
C ASP A 66 12.95 5.22 3.50
N ALA A 67 12.81 4.62 2.30
CA ALA A 67 13.93 4.40 1.40
C ALA A 67 14.36 5.71 0.73
N ASP A 68 15.67 5.99 0.76
CA ASP A 68 16.22 7.11 0.02
C ASP A 68 16.20 6.79 -1.49
N PRO A 69 15.51 7.58 -2.33
CA PRO A 69 15.38 7.27 -3.76
C PRO A 69 16.73 7.30 -4.50
N SER A 70 17.77 7.83 -3.87
CA SER A 70 19.14 7.91 -4.42
C SER A 70 19.99 6.65 -4.16
N VAL A 71 19.53 5.69 -3.35
CA VAL A 71 20.32 4.54 -2.89
C VAL A 71 20.08 3.24 -3.69
N THR A 72 19.08 3.21 -4.56
CA THR A 72 18.70 1.99 -5.31
C THR A 72 19.65 1.61 -6.47
N ASP A 73 20.55 2.49 -6.89
CA ASP A 73 21.61 2.17 -7.87
C ASP A 73 22.99 2.39 -7.22
N GLY A 74 23.54 1.39 -6.52
CA GLY A 74 24.90 1.55 -5.98
C GLY A 74 25.36 0.59 -4.90
N SER A 75 24.50 -0.25 -4.32
CA SER A 75 24.99 -1.29 -3.39
C SER A 75 25.41 -2.55 -4.14
N SER A 76 26.38 -2.39 -5.03
CA SER A 76 27.15 -3.48 -5.66
C SER A 76 28.59 -3.03 -5.91
N ALA A 77 29.23 -2.51 -4.87
CA ALA A 77 30.69 -2.44 -4.79
C ALA A 77 31.10 -2.46 -3.31
N ALA A 78 30.85 -3.59 -2.66
CA ALA A 78 31.66 -3.97 -1.52
C ALA A 78 33.11 -4.09 -2.01
N SER A 79 34.04 -3.37 -1.37
CA SER A 79 35.12 -3.98 -0.59
C SER A 79 36.30 -3.03 -0.46
N ARG A 80 36.39 -2.39 0.72
CA ARG A 80 37.60 -2.31 1.55
C ARG A 80 38.92 -2.38 0.78
N ASP A 81 39.46 -1.24 0.36
CA ASP A 81 40.89 -1.12 0.08
C ASP A 81 41.45 0.03 0.92
N GLY A 82 42.20 -0.35 1.94
CA GLY A 82 42.66 0.52 3.01
C GLY A 82 43.50 -0.27 3.99
N ALA A 83 44.58 -0.90 3.50
CA ALA A 83 45.70 -1.38 4.31
C ALA A 83 46.89 -1.82 3.43
N ALA A 84 47.88 -0.93 3.29
CA ALA A 84 49.32 -1.23 3.34
C ALA A 84 50.12 0.07 3.35
#